data_AF-A0A928LZP6-F1
#
_entry.id   AF-A0A928LZP6-F1
#
_cell.length_a   1.000
_cell.length_b   1.000
_cell.length_c   1.000
_cell.angle_alpha   90.00
_cell.angle_beta   90.00
_cell.angle_gamma   90.00
#
_symmetry.space_group_name_H-M   'P 1'
#
loop_
_entity.id
_entity.type
_entity.pdbx_description
1 polymer ?
#
loop_
_entity_poly.entity_id
_entity_poly.type
_entity_poly.pdbx_seq_one_letter_code
_entity_poly.pdbx_strand_id
1 'polypeptide(L)' 'MEGVSLNDTHNSSRWIHCPLCGGKTRVKVYEDTVLVKFPLYCPKCRKEMRIDVVKLKMVFSK' A
#
# COMPACT_ATOMS: atom_id res chain seq x y z
N MET A 1 14.08 -15.45 16.91
CA MET A 1 13.52 -14.08 16.89
C MET A 1 13.44 -13.68 15.43
N GLU A 2 12.49 -14.25 14.69
CA GLU A 2 12.36 -14.03 13.24
C GLU A 2 10.88 -14.01 12.86
N GLY A 3 10.52 -12.98 12.09
CA GLY A 3 9.43 -13.04 11.13
C GLY A 3 8.02 -13.04 11.68
N VAL A 4 7.48 -11.86 11.99
CA VAL A 4 6.02 -11.65 12.04
C VAL A 4 5.42 -12.07 10.70
N SER A 5 4.87 -13.28 10.67
CA SER A 5 4.06 -13.82 9.57
C SER A 5 2.63 -13.38 9.81
N LEU A 6 2.25 -12.21 9.30
CA LEU A 6 0.86 -11.73 9.32
C LEU A 6 0.05 -12.49 8.28
N ASN A 7 -0.30 -13.72 8.63
CA ASN A 7 -1.33 -14.51 7.98
C ASN A 7 -2.66 -14.14 8.66
N ASP A 8 -3.15 -12.92 8.45
CA ASP A 8 -4.46 -12.52 8.95
C ASP A 8 -5.48 -12.59 7.81
N THR A 9 -6.17 -13.73 7.77
CA THR A 9 -7.35 -13.98 6.95
C THR A 9 -8.58 -13.72 7.82
N HIS A 10 -8.94 -12.45 8.08
CA HIS A 10 -10.35 -12.08 8.26
C HIS A 10 -10.55 -10.55 8.23
N ASN A 11 -11.31 -10.07 7.25
CA ASN A 11 -11.70 -8.66 6.98
C ASN A 11 -10.65 -7.82 6.21
N SER A 12 -10.60 -8.10 4.90
CA SER A 12 -9.55 -7.88 3.89
C SER A 12 -9.18 -6.43 3.56
N SER A 13 -8.81 -5.63 4.56
CA SER A 13 -8.37 -4.25 4.35
C SER A 13 -6.94 -4.01 4.85
N ARG A 14 -6.06 -3.53 3.97
CA ARG A 14 -4.64 -3.28 4.29
C ARG A 14 -4.29 -1.82 4.11
N TRP A 15 -3.37 -1.34 4.94
CA TRP A 15 -2.76 -0.03 4.77
C TRP A 15 -1.65 -0.14 3.74
N ILE A 16 -1.64 0.78 2.77
CA ILE A 16 -0.52 0.89 1.83
C ILE A 16 0.68 1.46 2.60
N HIS A 17 1.82 0.80 2.48
CA HIS A 17 3.09 1.30 3.01
C HIS A 17 3.90 1.86 1.85
N CYS A 18 4.61 2.97 2.08
CA CYS A 18 5.43 3.57 1.05
C CYS A 18 6.56 2.59 0.67
N PRO A 19 6.69 2.22 -0.61
CA PRO A 19 7.75 1.31 -1.06
C PRO A 19 9.17 1.86 -0.88
N LEU A 20 9.32 3.19 -0.76
CA LEU A 20 10.63 3.82 -0.58
C LEU A 20 11.14 3.78 0.87
N CYS A 21 10.24 3.94 1.85
CA CYS A 21 10.63 4.10 3.26
C CYS A 21 9.93 3.15 4.23
N GLY A 22 9.03 2.28 3.74
CA GLY A 22 8.17 1.42 4.57
C GLY A 22 7.17 2.19 5.43
N GLY A 23 7.08 3.51 5.28
CA GLY A 23 6.21 4.35 6.10
C GLY A 23 4.73 4.05 5.84
N LYS A 24 3.95 3.86 6.91
CA LYS A 24 2.50 3.72 6.82
C LYS A 24 1.89 4.95 6.18
N THR A 25 1.14 4.76 5.08
CA THR A 25 0.42 5.85 4.43
C THR A 25 -1.00 5.99 4.99
N ARG A 26 -1.70 7.06 4.58
CA ARG A 26 -3.10 7.30 4.95
C ARG A 26 -4.08 6.53 4.05
N VAL A 27 -3.58 5.71 3.12
CA VAL A 27 -4.41 4.99 2.16
C VAL A 27 -4.67 3.58 2.68
N LYS A 28 -5.95 3.27 2.91
CA LYS A 28 -6.43 1.93 3.24
C LYS A 28 -7.15 1.39 2.02
N VAL A 29 -6.80 0.17 1.61
CA VAL A 29 -7.39 -0.52 0.46
C VAL A 29 -8.06 -1.80 0.92
N TYR A 30 -9.18 -2.14 0.31
CA TYR A 30 -9.86 -3.42 0.50
C TYR A 30 -9.49 -4.39 -0.63
N GLU A 31 -9.86 -5.66 -0.51
CA GLU A 31 -9.57 -6.69 -1.52
C GLU A 31 -10.23 -6.40 -2.87
N ASP A 32 -11.41 -5.81 -2.83
CA ASP A 32 -12.21 -5.34 -3.96
C ASP A 32 -11.83 -3.92 -4.42
N THR A 33 -10.96 -3.21 -3.68
CA THR A 33 -10.50 -1.88 -4.08
C THR A 33 -9.47 -1.96 -5.19
N VAL A 34 -9.71 -1.23 -6.28
CA VAL A 34 -8.76 -1.01 -7.36
C VAL A 34 -8.39 0.47 -7.43
N LEU A 35 -7.10 0.76 -7.33
CA LEU A 35 -6.53 2.08 -7.54
C LEU A 35 -5.73 2.06 -8.84
N VAL A 36 -5.98 3.00 -9.75
CA VAL A 36 -5.26 3.11 -11.02
C VAL A 36 -4.63 4.49 -11.12
N LYS A 37 -3.33 4.56 -11.43
CA LYS A 37 -2.55 5.80 -11.53
C LYS A 37 -2.73 6.71 -10.31
N PHE A 38 -2.91 6.12 -9.13
CA PHE A 38 -3.25 6.85 -7.92
C PHE A 38 -2.01 7.57 -7.38
N PRO A 39 -2.07 8.91 -7.16
CA PRO A 39 -0.98 9.65 -6.57
C PRO A 39 -0.87 9.37 -5.07
N LEU A 40 0.08 8.53 -4.68
CA LEU A 40 0.43 8.27 -3.29
C LEU A 40 1.48 9.28 -2.82
N TYR A 41 1.05 10.21 -1.97
CA TYR A 41 1.97 11.10 -1.27
C TYR A 41 2.57 10.44 -0.02
N CYS A 42 3.90 10.46 0.09
CA CYS A 42 4.59 10.02 1.29
C CYS A 42 5.15 11.23 2.07
N PRO A 43 4.65 11.54 3.28
CA PRO A 43 5.16 12.67 4.06
C PRO A 43 6.60 12.46 4.56
N LYS A 44 7.07 11.21 4.69
CA LYS A 44 8.46 10.90 5.06
C LYS A 44 9.43 11.17 3.90
N CYS A 45 9.07 10.72 2.70
CA CYS A 45 9.90 10.94 1.51
C CYS A 45 9.71 12.33 0.89
N ARG A 46 8.62 13.05 1.27
CA ARG A 46 8.19 14.32 0.67
C ARG A 46 8.10 14.25 -0.86
N LYS A 47 7.64 13.10 -1.35
CA LYS A 47 7.49 12.80 -2.77
C LYS A 47 6.12 12.18 -3.02
N GLU A 48 5.56 12.52 -4.17
CA GLU A 48 4.39 11.86 -4.73
C GLU A 48 4.85 10.75 -5.68
N MET A 49 4.16 9.62 -5.66
CA MET A 49 4.43 8.48 -6.52
C MET A 49 3.12 7.99 -7.11
N ARG A 50 3.10 7.63 -8.39
CA ARG A 50 1.94 6.97 -8.98
C ARG A 50 2.01 5.48 -8.72
N ILE A 51 0.95 4.95 -8.12
CA ILE A 51 0.81 3.52 -7.87
C ILE A 51 -0.49 2.99 -8.45
N ASP A 52 -0.46 1.73 -8.80
CA ASP A 52 -1.67 0.94 -9.06
C ASP A 52 -1.81 -0.07 -7.93
N VAL A 53 -3.03 -0.26 -7.44
CA VAL A 53 -3.36 -1.28 -6.45
C VAL A 53 -4.47 -2.15 -6.97
N VAL A 54 -4.23 -3.46 -7.02
CA VAL A 54 -5.22 -4.45 -7.44
C VAL A 54 -5.17 -5.63 -6.48
N LYS A 55 -6.30 -5.99 -5.87
CA LYS A 55 -6.38 -7.13 -4.92
C LYS A 55 -5.30 -7.07 -3.84
N LEU A 56 -5.15 -5.91 -3.19
CA LEU A 56 -4.14 -5.63 -2.15
C LEU A 56 -2.67 -5.70 -2.60
N LYS A 57 -2.40 -5.86 -3.90
CA LYS A 57 -1.04 -5.77 -4.47
C LYS A 57 -0.82 -4.37 -5.02
N MET A 58 0.20 -3.69 -4.50
CA MET A 58 0.64 -2.39 -5.03
C MET A 58 1.76 -2.59 -6.05
N VAL A 59 1.72 -1.83 -7.14
CA VAL A 59 2.80 -1.72 -8.13
C VAL A 59 3.02 -0.26 -8.48
N PHE A 60 4.20 0.08 -8.99
CA PHE A 60 4.44 1.42 -9.52
C PHE A 60 3.75 1.55 -10.87
N SER A 61 2.95 2.61 -11.04
CA SER A 61 2.41 2.95 -12.35
C SER A 61 3.54 3.49 -13.22
N LYS A 62 3.64 2.98 -14.44
CA LYS A 62 4.48 3.56 -15.50
C LYS A 62 3.83 4.81 -16.09
#